data_AF-A0A964U8A0-F1
#
_entry.id   AF-A0A964U8A0-F1
#
_cell.length_a   1.000
_cell.length_b   1.000
_cell.length_c   1.000
_cell.angle_alpha   90.00
_cell.angle_beta   90.00
_cell.angle_gamma   90.00
#
_symmetry.space_group_name_H-M   'P 1'
#
loop_
_entity.id
_entity.type
_entity.pdbx_description
1 polymer ?
#
loop_
_entity_poly.entity_id
_entity_poly.type
_entity_poly.pdbx_seq_one_letter_code
_entity_poly.pdbx_strand_id
1 'polypeptide(L)'
;MRPAVFLDRDNTIIHNDGDLGDPDGVRLIQGAASAIASLCGLGYKVVVVTNQGGVARGKYKEADVEAVNQRLDQEVRKAANGARIDAFYFCPFHPEGNLKQYRKDHPERKPHPGMLQRAARELKLDLGQSWMVGDQLRDIQAGAAAGTRTVLVGDASSAGELDEREAGAEPDFVAANLTEAVRVIAQQRKPDAVEQIERAEQGGKRWDAAAIARIQRQPARPREEGEEGAARREPPRGRAEQFRPWNAPPPEGEEERPPVLRRKPRPAEEAKPAEAPTEKTPPPPAEAPTLEEPPPGAERTLRLILQELRQQRNGPGDFNALSLGAIVLQLLALICLGGALVMPEPGDLDLLLKWLGAAVIVQLATLALLLFARAR
;
A
#
# COMPACT_ATOMS: atom_id res chain seq x y z
N MET A 1 -26.02 1.59 -11.63
CA MET A 1 -25.03 0.67 -11.02
C MET A 1 -24.28 1.45 -9.94
N ARG A 2 -23.74 0.80 -8.89
CA ARG A 2 -23.03 1.53 -7.82
C ARG A 2 -21.53 1.57 -8.11
N PRO A 3 -20.81 2.67 -7.80
CA PRO A 3 -19.37 2.69 -7.94
C PRO A 3 -18.70 1.86 -6.82
N ALA A 4 -17.50 1.37 -7.09
CA ALA A 4 -16.69 0.64 -6.14
C ALA A 4 -15.26 1.20 -6.06
N VAL A 5 -14.59 0.89 -4.96
CA VAL A 5 -13.14 0.97 -4.86
C VAL A 5 -12.61 -0.45 -4.69
N PHE A 6 -11.89 -0.89 -5.71
CA PHE A 6 -11.11 -2.11 -5.72
C PHE A 6 -9.78 -1.86 -5.02
N LEU A 7 -9.44 -2.70 -4.05
CA LEU A 7 -8.20 -2.60 -3.28
C LEU A 7 -7.37 -3.86 -3.49
N ASP A 8 -6.07 -3.73 -3.75
CA ASP A 8 -5.15 -4.84 -3.49
C ASP A 8 -5.10 -5.13 -1.97
N ARG A 9 -4.66 -6.33 -1.62
CA ARG A 9 -4.63 -6.79 -0.24
C ARG A 9 -3.25 -6.54 0.39
N ASP A 10 -2.25 -7.17 -0.17
CA ASP A 10 -0.89 -7.20 0.36
C ASP A 10 -0.18 -5.89 0.03
N ASN A 11 0.55 -5.30 0.99
CA ASN A 11 1.14 -3.96 0.94
C ASN A 11 0.18 -2.77 0.72
N THR A 12 -1.13 -3.03 0.59
CA THR A 12 -2.15 -1.98 0.44
C THR A 12 -3.07 -1.90 1.66
N ILE A 13 -3.59 -3.03 2.15
CA ILE A 13 -4.41 -3.13 3.36
C ILE A 13 -3.63 -3.78 4.50
N ILE A 14 -2.85 -4.82 4.21
CA ILE A 14 -2.05 -5.56 5.18
C ILE A 14 -0.57 -5.55 4.80
N HIS A 15 0.31 -5.73 5.79
CA HIS A 15 1.74 -5.91 5.54
C HIS A 15 2.02 -7.24 4.82
N ASN A 16 2.96 -7.25 3.88
CA ASN A 16 3.44 -8.46 3.23
C ASN A 16 4.74 -8.96 3.88
N ASP A 17 4.58 -9.70 4.99
CA ASP A 17 5.70 -10.16 5.82
C ASP A 17 6.23 -11.56 5.42
N GLY A 18 5.84 -12.06 4.25
CA GLY A 18 6.38 -13.28 3.63
C GLY A 18 5.48 -14.51 3.68
N ASP A 19 4.72 -14.72 4.77
CA ASP A 19 3.68 -15.76 4.83
C ASP A 19 2.29 -15.17 4.65
N LEU A 20 1.80 -15.22 3.42
CA LEU A 20 0.49 -14.72 3.02
C LEU A 20 -0.63 -15.78 3.11
N GLY A 21 -0.30 -16.97 3.60
CA GLY A 21 -1.25 -18.07 3.85
C GLY A 21 -1.65 -18.23 5.32
N ASP A 22 -0.91 -17.62 6.25
CA ASP A 22 -1.25 -17.69 7.68
C ASP A 22 -2.24 -16.59 8.09
N PRO A 23 -3.47 -16.93 8.52
CA PRO A 23 -4.42 -15.94 9.03
C PRO A 23 -3.90 -15.21 10.27
N ASP A 24 -3.08 -15.83 11.12
CA ASP A 24 -2.54 -15.16 12.31
C ASP A 24 -1.43 -14.15 11.96
N GLY A 25 -0.89 -14.21 10.74
CA GLY A 25 0.01 -13.22 10.17
C GLY A 25 -0.66 -11.92 9.70
N VAL A 26 -1.99 -11.83 9.72
CA VAL A 26 -2.73 -10.65 9.25
C VAL A 26 -2.43 -9.43 10.14
N ARG A 27 -1.71 -8.46 9.57
CA ARG A 27 -1.43 -7.16 10.21
C ARG A 27 -1.86 -6.01 9.31
N LEU A 28 -2.85 -5.24 9.76
CA LEU A 28 -3.33 -4.06 9.05
C LEU A 28 -2.23 -3.00 8.96
N ILE A 29 -2.08 -2.42 7.77
CA ILE A 29 -1.30 -1.20 7.59
C ILE A 29 -2.00 -0.06 8.34
N GLN A 30 -1.20 0.82 8.94
CA GLN A 30 -1.70 1.94 9.70
C GLN A 30 -2.69 2.78 8.88
N GLY A 31 -3.89 2.99 9.44
CA GLY A 31 -4.96 3.77 8.82
C GLY A 31 -5.81 3.01 7.78
N ALA A 32 -5.46 1.76 7.42
CA ALA A 32 -6.18 1.01 6.39
C ALA A 32 -7.66 0.80 6.71
N ALA A 33 -7.99 0.41 7.94
CA ALA A 33 -9.38 0.23 8.37
C ALA A 33 -10.19 1.54 8.34
N SER A 34 -9.61 2.65 8.81
CA SER A 34 -10.24 3.97 8.76
C SER A 34 -10.42 4.48 7.33
N ALA A 35 -9.47 4.19 6.44
CA ALA A 35 -9.57 4.48 5.02
C ALA A 35 -10.72 3.69 4.36
N ILE A 36 -10.84 2.40 4.67
CA ILE A 36 -11.97 1.57 4.23
C ILE A 36 -13.30 2.12 4.75
N ALA A 37 -13.39 2.47 6.05
CA ALA A 37 -14.59 3.11 6.61
C ALA A 37 -14.97 4.40 5.87
N SER A 38 -13.97 5.22 5.52
CA SER A 38 -14.17 6.47 4.78
C SER A 38 -14.70 6.20 3.37
N LEU A 39 -14.18 5.19 2.66
CA LEU A 39 -14.71 4.77 1.36
C LEU A 39 -16.16 4.31 1.45
N CYS A 40 -16.51 3.53 2.47
CA CYS A 40 -17.89 3.14 2.74
C CYS A 40 -18.78 4.38 3.00
N GLY A 41 -18.31 5.33 3.81
CA GLY A 41 -19.01 6.60 4.10
C GLY A 41 -19.20 7.49 2.87
N LEU A 42 -18.32 7.40 1.88
CA LEU A 42 -18.46 8.07 0.58
C LEU A 42 -19.46 7.38 -0.37
N GLY A 43 -20.02 6.25 0.03
CA GLY A 43 -21.03 5.50 -0.73
C GLY A 43 -20.45 4.48 -1.72
N TYR A 44 -19.14 4.22 -1.68
CA TYR A 44 -18.52 3.19 -2.51
C TYR A 44 -18.77 1.79 -1.93
N LYS A 45 -18.88 0.81 -2.84
CA LYS A 45 -18.61 -0.60 -2.50
C LYS A 45 -17.11 -0.81 -2.36
N VAL A 46 -16.66 -1.51 -1.32
CA VAL A 46 -15.23 -1.83 -1.16
C VAL A 46 -15.01 -3.29 -1.51
N VAL A 47 -14.18 -3.56 -2.51
CA VAL A 47 -13.94 -4.91 -3.02
C VAL A 47 -12.44 -5.19 -2.98
N VAL A 48 -12.02 -6.29 -2.35
CA VAL A 48 -10.61 -6.69 -2.34
C VAL A 48 -10.33 -7.60 -3.53
N VAL A 49 -9.30 -7.28 -4.32
CA VAL A 49 -8.87 -8.06 -5.50
C VAL A 49 -7.37 -8.37 -5.41
N THR A 50 -7.00 -9.63 -5.22
CA THR A 50 -5.61 -10.00 -4.89
C THR A 50 -5.05 -11.17 -5.71
N ASN A 51 -3.77 -11.07 -6.08
CA ASN A 51 -3.06 -12.15 -6.76
C ASN A 51 -2.42 -13.09 -5.73
N GLN A 52 -2.95 -14.29 -5.55
CA GLN A 52 -2.46 -15.29 -4.57
C GLN A 52 -1.69 -16.42 -5.24
N GLY A 53 -0.65 -16.06 -5.98
CA GLY A 53 0.20 -17.01 -6.72
C GLY A 53 1.01 -17.97 -5.83
N GLY A 54 1.03 -17.76 -4.51
CA GLY A 54 1.55 -18.74 -3.55
C GLY A 54 0.84 -20.08 -3.62
N VAL A 55 -0.45 -20.08 -3.97
CA VAL A 55 -1.23 -21.30 -4.25
C VAL A 55 -0.62 -22.09 -5.40
N ALA A 56 -0.40 -21.44 -6.55
CA ALA A 56 0.23 -22.10 -7.70
C ALA A 56 1.64 -22.63 -7.40
N ARG A 57 2.36 -22.02 -6.46
CA ARG A 57 3.70 -22.44 -6.02
C ARG A 57 3.66 -23.54 -4.96
N GLY A 58 2.49 -23.89 -4.43
CA GLY A 58 2.33 -24.88 -3.36
C GLY A 58 2.75 -24.38 -1.98
N LYS A 59 2.81 -23.07 -1.76
CA LYS A 59 3.13 -22.47 -0.45
C LYS A 59 1.98 -22.62 0.55
N TYR A 60 0.75 -22.50 0.06
CA TYR A 60 -0.49 -22.60 0.83
C TYR A 60 -1.64 -22.97 -0.13
N LYS A 61 -2.82 -23.28 0.40
CA LYS A 61 -4.03 -23.67 -0.35
C LYS A 61 -4.99 -22.50 -0.50
N GLU A 62 -6.00 -22.67 -1.36
CA GLU A 62 -7.08 -21.68 -1.50
C GLU A 62 -7.85 -21.47 -0.19
N ALA A 63 -8.08 -22.55 0.59
CA ALA A 63 -8.72 -22.44 1.90
C ALA A 63 -7.95 -21.55 2.88
N ASP A 64 -6.61 -21.53 2.78
CA ASP A 64 -5.76 -20.68 3.62
C ASP A 64 -5.92 -19.21 3.21
N VAL A 65 -6.03 -18.93 1.90
CA VAL A 65 -6.36 -17.59 1.38
C VAL A 65 -7.72 -17.12 1.87
N GLU A 66 -8.72 -17.99 1.87
CA GLU A 66 -10.05 -17.67 2.40
C GLU A 66 -10.01 -17.39 3.90
N ALA A 67 -9.27 -18.17 4.68
CA ALA A 67 -9.08 -17.93 6.11
C ALA A 67 -8.41 -16.57 6.37
N VAL A 68 -7.36 -16.23 5.61
CA VAL A 68 -6.70 -14.91 5.66
C VAL A 68 -7.69 -13.79 5.34
N ASN A 69 -8.51 -13.94 4.29
CA ASN A 69 -9.50 -12.93 3.92
C ASN A 69 -10.59 -12.75 5.00
N GLN A 70 -11.02 -13.85 5.63
CA GLN A 70 -11.95 -13.81 6.77
C GLN A 70 -11.34 -13.09 7.96
N ARG A 71 -10.08 -13.39 8.30
CA ARG A 71 -9.38 -12.70 9.38
C ARG A 71 -9.20 -11.22 9.07
N LEU A 72 -8.87 -10.87 7.83
CA LEU A 72 -8.79 -9.48 7.38
C LEU A 72 -10.11 -8.73 7.57
N ASP A 73 -11.25 -9.28 7.14
CA ASP A 73 -12.56 -8.65 7.35
C ASP A 73 -12.86 -8.44 8.85
N GLN A 74 -12.52 -9.41 9.70
CA GLN A 74 -12.67 -9.28 11.15
C GLN A 74 -11.81 -8.15 11.73
N GLU A 75 -10.52 -8.09 11.39
CA GLU A 75 -9.61 -7.06 11.88
C GLU A 75 -10.04 -5.66 11.40
N VAL A 76 -10.49 -5.53 10.15
CA VAL A 76 -10.99 -4.25 9.61
C VAL A 76 -12.21 -3.76 10.38
N ARG A 77 -13.20 -4.63 10.61
CA ARG A 77 -14.42 -4.28 11.35
C ARG A 77 -14.14 -3.95 12.81
N LYS A 78 -13.19 -4.65 13.43
CA LYS A 78 -12.77 -4.41 14.81
C LYS A 78 -12.03 -3.07 14.94
N ALA A 79 -11.20 -2.72 13.97
CA ALA A 79 -10.35 -1.54 14.02
C ALA A 79 -11.08 -0.22 13.70
N ALA A 80 -12.14 -0.24 12.89
CA ALA A 80 -12.89 0.98 12.56
C ALA A 80 -14.38 0.73 12.36
N ASN A 81 -15.21 1.47 13.11
CA ASN A 81 -16.66 1.41 12.95
C ASN A 81 -17.08 1.90 11.55
N GLY A 82 -18.02 1.19 10.92
CA GLY A 82 -18.47 1.49 9.56
C GLY A 82 -17.55 0.99 8.45
N ALA A 83 -16.37 0.44 8.77
CA ALA A 83 -15.55 -0.26 7.79
C ALA A 83 -16.21 -1.58 7.37
N ARG A 84 -16.40 -1.76 6.06
CA ARG A 84 -16.97 -2.98 5.50
C ARG A 84 -16.27 -3.32 4.20
N ILE A 85 -15.82 -4.56 4.07
CA ILE A 85 -15.43 -5.13 2.77
C ILE A 85 -16.66 -5.86 2.23
N ASP A 86 -17.11 -5.47 1.04
CA ASP A 86 -18.32 -6.00 0.42
C ASP A 86 -18.08 -7.35 -0.28
N ALA A 87 -16.86 -7.59 -0.77
CA ALA A 87 -16.47 -8.87 -1.38
C ALA A 87 -14.95 -9.03 -1.47
N PHE A 88 -14.51 -10.29 -1.57
CA PHE A 88 -13.14 -10.69 -1.85
C PHE A 88 -13.09 -11.48 -3.15
N TYR A 89 -12.13 -11.17 -4.00
CA TYR A 89 -11.78 -11.93 -5.18
C TYR A 89 -10.27 -12.17 -5.17
N PHE A 90 -9.86 -13.39 -5.48
CA PHE A 90 -8.45 -13.72 -5.59
C PHE A 90 -8.18 -14.59 -6.81
N CYS A 91 -6.96 -14.50 -7.34
CA CYS A 91 -6.47 -15.38 -8.39
C CYS A 91 -5.38 -16.31 -7.85
N PRO A 92 -5.61 -17.63 -7.78
CA PRO A 92 -4.60 -18.60 -7.32
C PRO A 92 -3.57 -18.97 -8.39
N PHE A 93 -3.81 -18.61 -9.65
CA PHE A 93 -3.02 -19.03 -10.81
C PHE A 93 -1.71 -18.24 -10.97
N HIS A 94 -0.69 -18.90 -11.54
CA HIS A 94 0.59 -18.30 -11.89
C HIS A 94 1.18 -18.99 -13.13
N PRO A 95 1.72 -18.27 -14.13
CA PRO A 95 2.28 -18.89 -15.35
C PRO A 95 3.42 -19.87 -15.04
N GLU A 96 4.23 -19.56 -14.03
CA GLU A 96 5.34 -20.39 -13.53
C GLU A 96 5.01 -21.18 -12.25
N GLY A 97 3.74 -21.55 -12.04
CA GLY A 97 3.34 -22.36 -10.87
C GLY A 97 3.98 -23.75 -10.82
N ASN A 98 4.31 -24.23 -9.62
CA ASN A 98 4.79 -25.61 -9.41
C ASN A 98 3.66 -26.65 -9.56
N LEU A 99 2.44 -26.28 -9.16
CA LEU A 99 1.27 -27.14 -9.22
C LEU A 99 0.60 -27.04 -10.59
N LYS A 100 0.56 -28.16 -11.33
CA LYS A 100 0.04 -28.21 -12.71
C LYS A 100 -1.36 -27.60 -12.88
N GLN A 101 -2.27 -27.84 -11.93
CA GLN A 101 -3.65 -27.32 -12.00
C GLN A 101 -3.75 -25.79 -11.93
N TYR A 102 -2.75 -25.13 -11.33
CA TYR A 102 -2.71 -23.68 -11.15
C TYR A 102 -1.68 -22.99 -12.08
N ARG A 103 -0.90 -23.78 -12.84
CA ARG A 103 0.15 -23.27 -13.72
C ARG A 103 -0.42 -22.83 -15.07
N LYS A 104 -0.87 -21.58 -15.16
CA LYS A 104 -1.32 -20.94 -16.40
C LYS A 104 -1.33 -19.42 -16.26
N ASP A 105 -1.23 -18.72 -17.39
CA ASP A 105 -1.67 -17.33 -17.44
C ASP A 105 -3.20 -17.31 -17.40
N HIS A 106 -3.78 -16.58 -16.45
CA HIS A 106 -5.22 -16.56 -16.20
C HIS A 106 -5.76 -15.15 -16.41
N PRO A 107 -6.91 -14.98 -17.10
CA PRO A 107 -7.55 -13.66 -17.25
C PRO A 107 -7.91 -12.95 -15.93
N GLU A 108 -7.85 -13.65 -14.80
CA GLU A 108 -8.13 -13.06 -13.47
C GLU A 108 -6.84 -12.69 -12.73
N ARG A 109 -5.67 -13.06 -13.24
CA ARG A 109 -4.40 -12.67 -12.67
C ARG A 109 -4.06 -11.26 -13.14
N LYS A 110 -3.97 -10.30 -12.22
CA LYS A 110 -3.47 -8.94 -12.53
C LYS A 110 -2.07 -9.09 -13.19
N PRO A 111 -1.81 -8.48 -14.36
CA PRO A 111 -2.44 -7.27 -14.89
C PRO A 111 -3.73 -7.44 -15.70
N HIS A 112 -4.25 -8.66 -15.87
CA HIS A 112 -5.53 -8.85 -16.53
C HIS A 112 -6.70 -8.32 -15.67
N PRO A 113 -7.75 -7.73 -16.28
CA PRO A 113 -8.85 -7.08 -15.56
C PRO A 113 -9.92 -8.07 -15.03
N GLY A 114 -9.76 -9.38 -15.21
CA GLY A 114 -10.85 -10.35 -15.04
C GLY A 114 -11.46 -10.39 -13.63
N MET A 115 -10.68 -10.19 -12.56
CA MET A 115 -11.23 -10.09 -11.20
C MET A 115 -12.17 -8.88 -11.06
N LEU A 116 -11.77 -7.71 -11.56
CA LEU A 116 -12.56 -6.48 -11.50
C LEU A 116 -13.84 -6.64 -12.34
N GLN A 117 -13.73 -7.23 -13.54
CA GLN A 117 -14.87 -7.48 -14.41
C GLN A 117 -15.85 -8.51 -13.80
N ARG A 118 -15.34 -9.57 -13.17
CA ARG A 118 -16.17 -10.55 -12.44
C ARG A 118 -16.94 -9.87 -11.31
N ALA A 119 -16.23 -9.12 -10.47
CA ALA A 119 -16.83 -8.36 -9.38
C ALA A 119 -17.89 -7.37 -9.88
N ALA A 120 -17.62 -6.66 -10.98
CA ALA A 120 -18.58 -5.72 -11.55
C ALA A 120 -19.87 -6.38 -12.04
N ARG A 121 -19.77 -7.58 -12.65
CA ARG A 121 -20.96 -8.36 -13.06
C ARG A 121 -21.75 -8.86 -11.85
N GLU A 122 -21.09 -9.48 -10.89
CA GLU A 122 -21.74 -10.09 -9.73
C GLU A 122 -22.38 -9.06 -8.79
N LEU A 123 -21.70 -7.93 -8.57
CA LEU A 123 -22.14 -6.87 -7.65
C LEU A 123 -22.85 -5.71 -8.35
N LYS A 124 -23.04 -5.78 -9.69
CA LYS A 124 -23.67 -4.74 -10.53
C LYS A 124 -22.99 -3.37 -10.36
N LEU A 125 -21.67 -3.35 -10.49
CA LEU A 125 -20.83 -2.17 -10.29
C LEU A 125 -20.64 -1.36 -11.58
N ASP A 126 -20.50 -0.05 -11.41
CA ASP A 126 -20.14 0.87 -12.49
C ASP A 126 -18.63 1.06 -12.53
N LEU A 127 -17.92 0.36 -13.43
CA LEU A 127 -16.47 0.44 -13.54
C LEU A 127 -15.97 1.84 -13.91
N GLY A 128 -16.72 2.59 -14.74
CA GLY A 128 -16.31 3.94 -15.18
C GLY A 128 -16.36 4.99 -14.06
N GLN A 129 -17.07 4.69 -12.97
CA GLN A 129 -17.10 5.49 -11.74
C GLN A 129 -16.35 4.83 -10.58
N SER A 130 -15.65 3.71 -10.85
CA SER A 130 -14.91 2.95 -9.85
C SER A 130 -13.42 3.26 -9.88
N TRP A 131 -12.74 2.81 -8.83
CA TRP A 131 -11.31 3.01 -8.63
C TRP A 131 -10.60 1.69 -8.39
N MET A 132 -9.35 1.55 -8.86
CA MET A 132 -8.42 0.49 -8.47
C MET A 132 -7.26 1.11 -7.71
N VAL A 133 -6.98 0.60 -6.51
CA VAL A 133 -5.89 1.05 -5.65
C VAL A 133 -5.00 -0.15 -5.32
N GLY A 134 -3.70 -0.05 -5.58
CA GLY A 134 -2.74 -1.12 -5.30
C GLY A 134 -1.31 -0.60 -5.26
N ASP A 135 -0.37 -1.42 -4.78
CA ASP A 135 1.04 -1.06 -4.61
C ASP A 135 1.88 -1.34 -5.86
N GLN A 136 1.35 -2.05 -6.86
CA GLN A 136 2.12 -2.46 -8.02
C GLN A 136 1.52 -2.02 -9.35
N LEU A 137 2.36 -1.84 -10.36
CA LEU A 137 1.93 -1.46 -11.71
C LEU A 137 0.93 -2.45 -12.32
N ARG A 138 1.00 -3.74 -11.98
CA ARG A 138 -0.01 -4.72 -12.40
C ARG A 138 -1.42 -4.37 -11.92
N ASP A 139 -1.56 -3.70 -10.78
CA ASP A 139 -2.85 -3.25 -10.25
C ASP A 139 -3.39 -2.12 -11.10
N ILE A 140 -2.51 -1.19 -11.47
CA ILE A 140 -2.80 -0.07 -12.35
C ILE A 140 -3.20 -0.55 -13.74
N GLN A 141 -2.45 -1.49 -14.31
CA GLN A 141 -2.76 -2.09 -15.61
C GLN A 141 -4.12 -2.80 -15.59
N ALA A 142 -4.42 -3.57 -14.54
CA ALA A 142 -5.71 -4.23 -14.40
C ALA A 142 -6.86 -3.23 -14.25
N GLY A 143 -6.65 -2.18 -13.46
CA GLY A 143 -7.62 -1.10 -13.27
C GLY A 143 -7.90 -0.33 -14.56
N ALA A 144 -6.86 0.06 -15.28
CA ALA A 144 -6.96 0.77 -16.56
C ALA A 144 -7.64 -0.10 -17.62
N ALA A 145 -7.25 -1.37 -17.74
CA ALA A 145 -7.87 -2.32 -18.67
C ALA A 145 -9.34 -2.62 -18.32
N ALA A 146 -9.74 -2.50 -17.05
CA ALA A 146 -11.12 -2.60 -16.61
C ALA A 146 -11.94 -1.30 -16.83
N GLY A 147 -11.29 -0.18 -17.18
CA GLY A 147 -11.93 1.13 -17.32
C GLY A 147 -12.20 1.85 -15.99
N THR A 148 -11.49 1.47 -14.93
CA THR A 148 -11.51 2.20 -13.64
C THR A 148 -10.46 3.30 -13.62
N ARG A 149 -10.62 4.28 -12.74
CA ARG A 149 -9.53 5.21 -12.39
C ARG A 149 -8.56 4.53 -11.43
N THR A 150 -7.30 4.91 -11.43
CA THR A 150 -6.25 4.16 -10.74
C THR A 150 -5.44 5.02 -9.77
N VAL A 151 -5.12 4.45 -8.61
CA VAL A 151 -4.22 5.08 -7.64
C VAL A 151 -3.13 4.08 -7.27
N LEU A 152 -1.88 4.42 -7.55
CA LEU A 152 -0.73 3.66 -7.06
C LEU A 152 -0.41 4.12 -5.64
N VAL A 153 -0.33 3.18 -4.70
CA VAL A 153 0.07 3.47 -3.32
C VAL A 153 1.51 3.06 -3.04
N GLY A 154 2.25 3.88 -2.30
CA GLY A 154 3.65 3.65 -1.97
C GLY A 154 4.58 4.63 -2.70
N ASP A 155 5.88 4.39 -2.58
CA ASP A 155 6.86 5.23 -3.28
C ASP A 155 6.86 4.89 -4.77
N ALA A 156 6.90 5.91 -5.64
CA ALA A 156 6.94 5.71 -7.08
C ALA A 156 8.19 4.92 -7.52
N SER A 157 9.23 4.91 -6.66
CA SER A 157 10.44 4.10 -6.81
C SER A 157 10.25 2.61 -6.47
N SER A 158 9.23 2.26 -5.67
CA SER A 158 8.86 0.87 -5.33
C SER A 158 7.95 0.19 -6.36
N ALA A 159 7.42 0.94 -7.34
CA ALA A 159 6.90 0.37 -8.56
C ALA A 159 8.09 -0.25 -9.32
N GLY A 160 8.40 -1.51 -9.03
CA GLY A 160 9.55 -2.19 -9.59
C GLY A 160 9.64 -1.96 -11.11
N GLU A 161 10.86 -1.82 -11.61
CA GLU A 161 11.19 -1.72 -13.04
C GLU A 161 10.55 -2.90 -13.78
N LEU A 162 9.32 -2.71 -14.26
CA LEU A 162 8.77 -3.52 -15.32
C LEU A 162 9.35 -2.97 -16.61
N ASP A 163 9.71 -3.90 -17.49
CA ASP A 163 10.29 -3.65 -18.81
C ASP A 163 9.54 -2.50 -19.49
N GLU A 164 10.25 -1.46 -19.93
CA GLU A 164 9.67 -0.31 -20.65
C GLU A 164 8.86 -0.76 -21.89
N ARG A 165 9.06 -2.00 -22.32
CA ARG A 165 8.33 -2.68 -23.40
C ARG A 165 6.92 -3.17 -23.02
N GLU A 166 6.58 -3.23 -21.73
CA GLU A 166 5.25 -3.62 -21.20
C GLU A 166 4.49 -2.46 -20.52
N ALA A 167 5.05 -1.25 -20.53
CA ALA A 167 4.49 -0.04 -19.92
C ALA A 167 3.26 0.50 -20.69
N GLY A 168 2.11 -0.15 -20.50
CA GLY A 168 0.85 0.24 -21.16
C GLY A 168 -0.04 1.21 -20.38
N ALA A 169 0.18 1.42 -19.07
CA ALA A 169 -0.71 2.26 -18.25
C ALA A 169 0.05 2.97 -17.13
N GLU A 170 0.12 4.30 -17.22
CA GLU A 170 0.50 5.16 -16.10
C GLU A 170 -0.67 5.28 -15.11
N PRO A 171 -0.41 5.34 -13.80
CA PRO A 171 -1.48 5.55 -12.83
C PRO A 171 -2.09 6.95 -12.97
N ASP A 172 -3.41 7.08 -12.78
CA ASP A 172 -4.06 8.40 -12.78
C ASP A 172 -3.57 9.27 -11.61
N PHE A 173 -3.24 8.63 -10.47
CA PHE A 173 -2.73 9.27 -9.28
C PHE A 173 -1.72 8.38 -8.55
N VAL A 174 -0.84 9.00 -7.79
CA VAL A 174 0.07 8.33 -6.84
C VAL A 174 -0.21 8.89 -5.45
N ALA A 175 -0.19 8.02 -4.44
CA ALA A 175 -0.40 8.38 -3.04
C ALA A 175 0.60 7.62 -2.15
N ALA A 176 1.07 8.22 -1.07
CA ALA A 176 2.05 7.57 -0.19
C ALA A 176 1.47 6.34 0.55
N ASN A 177 0.15 6.32 0.77
CA ASN A 177 -0.56 5.23 1.45
C ASN A 177 -2.06 5.25 1.13
N LEU A 178 -2.79 4.23 1.61
CA LEU A 178 -4.23 4.08 1.38
C LEU A 178 -5.05 5.27 1.95
N THR A 179 -4.62 5.88 3.06
CA THR A 179 -5.33 7.05 3.62
C THR A 179 -5.27 8.24 2.67
N GLU A 180 -4.12 8.49 2.06
CA GLU A 180 -3.96 9.54 1.05
C GLU A 180 -4.70 9.20 -0.25
N ALA A 181 -4.69 7.93 -0.68
CA ALA A 181 -5.48 7.49 -1.84
C ALA A 181 -6.97 7.80 -1.65
N VAL A 182 -7.52 7.57 -0.44
CA VAL A 182 -8.91 7.94 -0.12
C VAL A 182 -9.15 9.44 -0.21
N ARG A 183 -8.18 10.28 0.20
CA ARG A 183 -8.30 11.75 0.04
C ARG A 183 -8.37 12.14 -1.42
N VAL A 184 -7.55 11.53 -2.29
CA VAL A 184 -7.61 11.74 -3.74
C VAL A 184 -8.99 11.36 -4.26
N ILE A 185 -9.48 10.16 -3.93
CA ILE A 185 -10.81 9.68 -4.36
C ILE A 185 -11.92 10.62 -3.90
N ALA A 186 -11.86 11.10 -2.65
CA ALA A 186 -12.85 12.03 -2.10
C ALA A 186 -12.87 13.38 -2.85
N GLN A 187 -11.71 13.94 -3.17
CA GLN A 187 -11.60 15.21 -3.91
C GLN A 187 -12.06 15.13 -5.36
N GLN A 188 -12.04 13.93 -5.94
CA GLN A 188 -12.44 13.67 -7.32
C GLN A 188 -13.93 13.38 -7.47
N ARG A 189 -14.65 13.25 -6.35
CA ARG A 189 -16.10 13.09 -6.34
C ARG A 189 -16.75 14.40 -6.78
N LYS A 190 -17.44 14.38 -7.93
CA LYS A 190 -18.33 15.49 -8.31
C LYS A 190 -19.51 15.53 -7.31
N PRO A 191 -19.89 16.69 -6.76
CA PRO A 191 -20.97 16.80 -5.77
C PRO A 191 -22.35 16.24 -6.21
N ASP A 192 -22.58 15.97 -7.49
CA ASP A 192 -23.95 16.00 -8.02
C ASP A 192 -24.69 14.65 -8.19
N ALA A 193 -24.12 13.49 -7.83
CA ALA A 193 -24.81 12.21 -8.06
C ALA A 193 -25.70 11.75 -6.89
N VAL A 194 -25.24 11.90 -5.64
CA VAL A 194 -26.02 11.47 -4.46
C VAL A 194 -27.14 12.46 -4.16
N GLU A 195 -26.91 13.76 -4.33
CA GLU A 195 -27.94 14.78 -4.14
C GLU A 195 -29.05 14.68 -5.21
N GLN A 196 -28.71 14.23 -6.42
CA GLN A 196 -29.69 13.95 -7.48
C GLN A 196 -30.44 12.63 -7.28
N ILE A 197 -29.79 11.58 -6.74
CA ILE A 197 -30.46 10.32 -6.37
C ILE A 197 -31.39 10.56 -5.18
N GLU A 198 -30.95 11.29 -4.15
CA GLU A 198 -31.77 11.71 -3.02
C GLU A 198 -32.93 12.63 -3.46
N ARG A 199 -32.70 13.57 -4.40
CA ARG A 199 -33.79 14.36 -5.01
C ARG A 199 -34.77 13.52 -5.83
N ALA A 200 -34.29 12.52 -6.56
CA ALA A 200 -35.14 11.61 -7.34
C ALA A 200 -35.96 10.70 -6.43
N GLU A 201 -35.40 10.25 -5.30
CA GLU A 201 -36.09 9.48 -4.27
C GLU A 201 -37.07 10.36 -3.45
N GLN A 202 -36.76 11.64 -3.23
CA GLN A 202 -37.67 12.64 -2.62
C GLN A 202 -38.80 13.10 -3.56
N GLY A 203 -38.71 12.80 -4.87
CA GLY A 203 -39.77 13.05 -5.84
C GLY A 203 -40.98 12.11 -5.71
N GLY A 204 -40.86 11.04 -4.91
CA GLY A 204 -41.93 10.08 -4.63
C GLY A 204 -42.56 10.30 -3.25
N LYS A 205 -43.66 11.05 -3.21
CA LYS A 205 -44.50 11.41 -2.03
C LYS A 205 -43.88 12.46 -1.09
N ARG A 206 -44.47 13.65 -1.17
CA ARG A 206 -44.22 14.85 -0.37
C ARG A 206 -44.28 14.56 1.13
N TRP A 207 -43.14 14.72 1.81
CA TRP A 207 -43.07 14.79 3.27
C TRP A 207 -43.78 16.07 3.74
N ASP A 208 -44.87 15.91 4.49
CA ASP A 208 -45.65 17.02 5.04
C ASP A 208 -45.00 17.52 6.35
N ALA A 209 -44.25 18.62 6.26
CA ALA A 209 -43.62 19.27 7.41
C ALA A 209 -44.63 19.73 8.49
N ALA A 210 -45.90 19.97 8.12
CA ALA A 210 -46.95 20.32 9.09
C ALA A 210 -47.38 19.10 9.94
N ALA A 211 -47.23 17.88 9.43
CA ALA A 211 -47.50 16.65 10.17
C ALA A 211 -46.46 16.42 11.28
N ILE A 212 -45.18 16.72 11.02
CA ILE A 212 -44.09 16.60 12.01
C ILE A 212 -44.25 17.67 13.11
N ALA A 213 -44.64 18.89 12.75
CA ALA A 213 -44.89 19.96 13.71
C ALA A 213 -46.09 19.68 14.65
N ARG A 214 -47.07 18.86 14.21
CA ARG A 214 -48.18 18.40 15.08
C ARG A 214 -47.74 17.34 16.08
N ILE A 215 -46.80 16.47 15.71
CA ILE A 215 -46.26 15.43 16.60
C ILE A 215 -45.38 16.06 17.69
N GLN A 216 -44.62 17.11 17.35
CA GLN A 216 -43.74 17.81 18.31
C GLN A 216 -44.48 18.79 19.26
N ARG A 217 -45.77 19.05 19.05
CA ARG A 217 -46.59 19.95 19.90
C ARG A 217 -47.49 19.22 20.91
N GLN A 218 -47.40 17.90 21.03
CA GLN A 218 -48.12 17.20 22.10
C GLN A 218 -47.36 17.40 23.42
N PRO A 219 -47.95 18.00 24.47
CA PRO A 219 -47.33 18.02 25.78
C PRO A 219 -47.22 16.58 26.30
N ALA A 220 -46.09 16.27 26.90
CA ALA A 220 -45.84 14.99 27.57
C ALA A 220 -46.96 14.70 28.58
N ARG A 221 -47.51 13.47 28.55
CA ARG A 221 -48.40 12.98 29.60
C ARG A 221 -47.67 13.04 30.95
N PRO A 222 -48.34 13.41 32.05
CA PRO A 222 -47.72 13.38 33.37
C PRO A 222 -47.27 11.95 33.70
N ARG A 223 -46.02 11.81 34.16
CA ARG A 223 -45.55 10.59 34.82
C ARG A 223 -46.06 10.61 36.25
N GLU A 224 -46.77 9.56 36.63
CA GLU A 224 -47.18 9.31 38.01
C GLU A 224 -45.94 9.08 38.90
N GLU A 225 -46.03 9.63 40.10
CA GLU A 225 -45.04 9.57 41.17
C GLU A 225 -44.98 8.17 41.79
N GLY A 226 -43.77 7.67 42.05
CA GLY A 226 -43.57 6.46 42.83
C GLY A 226 -42.13 5.97 42.90
N GLU A 227 -41.57 6.04 44.11
CA GLU A 227 -40.50 5.18 44.67
C GLU A 227 -39.01 5.56 44.45
N GLU A 228 -38.55 6.35 45.42
CA GLU A 228 -37.34 6.18 46.26
C GLU A 228 -36.11 5.39 45.75
N GLY A 229 -34.98 6.11 45.65
CA GLY A 229 -33.78 5.81 46.43
C GLY A 229 -32.79 4.76 45.90
N ALA A 230 -31.73 5.20 45.20
CA ALA A 230 -30.37 4.65 45.36
C ALA A 230 -29.31 5.56 44.74
N ALA A 231 -28.38 6.03 45.57
CA ALA A 231 -27.22 6.81 45.19
C ALA A 231 -26.23 6.02 44.30
N ARG A 232 -25.55 6.70 43.34
CA ARG A 232 -24.17 6.41 42.91
C ARG A 232 -23.57 7.48 41.98
N ARG A 233 -22.65 8.27 42.54
CA ARG A 233 -21.31 8.73 42.07
C ARG A 233 -21.15 9.24 40.61
N GLU A 234 -20.87 10.53 40.48
CA GLU A 234 -20.28 11.17 39.29
C GLU A 234 -18.79 10.78 39.10
N PRO A 235 -18.29 10.61 37.84
CA PRO A 235 -16.87 10.68 37.52
C PRO A 235 -16.51 12.03 36.81
N PRO A 236 -15.22 12.38 36.71
CA PRO A 236 -14.77 13.78 36.74
C PRO A 236 -14.85 14.50 35.38
N ARG A 237 -15.06 15.82 35.46
CA ARG A 237 -14.98 16.78 34.36
C ARG A 237 -13.52 16.93 33.88
N GLY A 238 -13.14 16.13 32.87
CA GLY A 238 -11.98 16.38 32.02
C GLY A 238 -12.44 17.00 30.70
N ARG A 239 -11.76 18.04 30.24
CA ARG A 239 -12.10 18.86 29.07
C ARG A 239 -12.10 17.98 27.80
N ALA A 240 -13.27 17.49 27.37
CA ALA A 240 -13.42 16.81 26.09
C ALA A 240 -13.30 17.87 24.98
N GLU A 241 -12.24 17.76 24.17
CA GLU A 241 -12.19 18.52 22.92
C GLU A 241 -13.41 18.15 22.09
N GLN A 242 -14.20 19.18 21.81
CA GLN A 242 -15.47 19.06 21.11
C GLN A 242 -15.17 18.59 19.68
N PHE A 243 -15.72 17.42 19.33
CA PHE A 243 -15.69 16.86 17.98
C PHE A 243 -15.96 17.96 16.94
N ARG A 244 -15.00 18.22 16.05
CA ARG A 244 -15.16 19.13 14.91
C ARG A 244 -15.54 18.32 13.66
N PRO A 245 -16.73 18.56 13.08
CA PRO A 245 -17.09 18.03 11.77
C PRO A 245 -16.06 18.45 10.71
N TRP A 246 -15.69 17.54 9.82
CA TRP A 246 -14.65 17.76 8.79
C TRP A 246 -14.96 18.91 7.81
N ASN A 247 -16.21 19.36 7.76
CA ASN A 247 -16.67 20.49 6.96
C ASN A 247 -16.65 21.84 7.70
N ALA A 248 -16.10 21.91 8.92
CA ALA A 248 -15.95 23.18 9.62
C ALA A 248 -14.85 24.03 8.93
N PRO A 249 -15.13 25.31 8.60
CA PRO A 249 -14.09 26.19 8.05
C PRO A 249 -12.93 26.33 9.04
N PRO A 250 -11.69 26.42 8.55
CA PRO A 250 -10.52 26.61 9.41
C PRO A 250 -10.65 27.94 10.19
N PRO A 251 -10.14 28.01 11.42
CA PRO A 251 -10.07 29.28 12.13
C PRO A 251 -9.21 30.27 11.33
N GLU A 252 -9.66 31.52 11.27
CA GLU A 252 -8.95 32.59 10.59
C GLU A 252 -7.55 32.77 11.21
N GLY A 253 -6.47 32.54 10.43
CA GLY A 253 -5.12 32.92 10.83
C GLY A 253 -3.98 31.88 10.74
N GLU A 254 -4.10 30.78 10.00
CA GLU A 254 -2.94 29.87 9.80
C GLU A 254 -2.51 29.80 8.32
N GLU A 255 -1.24 30.14 8.09
CA GLU A 255 -0.55 30.26 6.80
C GLU A 255 -0.30 28.92 6.07
N GLU A 256 -0.09 29.06 4.76
CA GLU A 256 -0.04 28.06 3.69
C GLU A 256 1.04 26.96 3.81
N ARG A 257 0.75 25.79 3.24
CA ARG A 257 1.72 24.76 2.80
C ARG A 257 1.41 24.31 1.35
N PRO A 258 2.43 23.86 0.59
CA PRO A 258 2.61 24.20 -0.83
C PRO A 258 1.73 23.40 -1.80
N PRO A 259 1.60 23.85 -3.07
CA PRO A 259 0.56 23.38 -3.97
C PRO A 259 0.79 21.94 -4.46
N VAL A 260 -0.28 21.15 -4.40
CA VAL A 260 -0.44 19.92 -5.19
C VAL A 260 -0.33 20.28 -6.67
N LEU A 261 0.68 19.77 -7.36
CA LEU A 261 0.87 19.92 -8.80
C LEU A 261 -0.25 19.19 -9.56
N ARG A 262 -1.38 19.87 -9.77
CA ARG A 262 -2.39 19.49 -10.78
C ARG A 262 -1.82 19.79 -12.17
N ARG A 263 -1.56 18.78 -13.00
CA ARG A 263 -1.46 19.01 -14.45
C ARG A 263 -2.86 19.21 -15.02
N LYS A 264 -3.04 20.29 -15.80
CA LYS A 264 -4.29 20.62 -16.49
C LYS A 264 -4.63 19.54 -17.54
N PRO A 265 -5.92 19.22 -17.75
CA PRO A 265 -6.33 18.38 -18.88
C PRO A 265 -6.05 19.11 -20.19
N ARG A 266 -5.46 18.40 -21.15
CA ARG A 266 -5.15 18.93 -22.48
C ARG A 266 -6.47 19.08 -23.28
N PRO A 267 -6.75 20.21 -23.94
CA PRO A 267 -7.88 20.31 -24.85
C PRO A 267 -7.65 19.43 -26.09
N ALA A 268 -8.73 18.87 -26.64
CA ALA A 268 -8.72 18.23 -27.94
C ALA A 268 -8.46 19.29 -29.02
N GLU A 269 -7.43 19.10 -29.83
CA GLU A 269 -7.15 19.98 -30.97
C GLU A 269 -7.01 19.15 -32.25
N GLU A 270 -7.70 19.64 -33.27
CA GLU A 270 -8.01 19.02 -34.55
C GLU A 270 -6.76 18.87 -35.43
N ALA A 271 -6.70 17.76 -36.16
CA ALA A 271 -5.68 17.50 -37.16
C ALA A 271 -5.88 18.37 -38.41
N LYS A 272 -4.84 19.10 -38.84
CA LYS A 272 -4.56 19.50 -40.24
C LYS A 272 -3.16 20.14 -40.40
N PRO A 273 -2.59 20.21 -41.62
CA PRO A 273 -1.41 19.41 -41.99
C PRO A 273 -0.09 20.20 -42.08
N ALA A 274 0.98 19.42 -42.16
CA ALA A 274 2.39 19.78 -42.12
C ALA A 274 2.84 20.89 -43.08
N GLU A 275 3.63 21.82 -42.54
CA GLU A 275 4.65 22.58 -43.27
C GLU A 275 6.02 22.31 -42.62
N ALA A 276 6.98 21.92 -43.45
CA ALA A 276 8.34 21.56 -43.06
C ALA A 276 9.20 22.81 -42.80
N PRO A 277 9.98 22.86 -41.70
CA PRO A 277 11.10 23.77 -41.60
C PRO A 277 12.44 23.05 -41.78
N THR A 278 13.29 23.75 -42.51
CA THR A 278 14.64 23.45 -42.96
C THR A 278 15.65 23.10 -41.87
N GLU A 279 16.44 22.10 -42.23
CA GLU A 279 17.73 21.61 -41.74
C GLU A 279 18.68 22.66 -41.12
N LYS A 280 19.06 22.42 -39.85
CA LYS A 280 20.37 22.81 -39.31
C LYS A 280 20.91 21.65 -38.47
N THR A 281 21.94 21.00 -38.99
CA THR A 281 22.65 19.87 -38.39
C THR A 281 23.45 20.31 -37.16
N PRO A 282 23.30 19.68 -35.99
CA PRO A 282 24.23 19.86 -34.87
C PRO A 282 25.52 19.03 -35.09
N PRO A 283 26.67 19.46 -34.56
CA PRO A 283 27.94 18.73 -34.72
C PRO A 283 27.91 17.38 -33.99
N PRO A 284 28.70 16.38 -34.44
CA PRO A 284 28.67 15.04 -33.87
C PRO A 284 29.22 15.04 -32.43
N PRO A 285 28.64 14.25 -31.51
CA PRO A 285 29.20 14.08 -30.17
C PRO A 285 30.47 13.22 -30.25
N ALA A 286 31.45 13.59 -29.41
CA ALA A 286 32.70 12.86 -29.24
C ALA A 286 32.46 11.41 -28.79
N GLU A 287 33.24 10.49 -29.36
CA GLU A 287 33.20 9.06 -29.08
C GLU A 287 33.44 8.79 -27.59
N ALA A 288 32.38 8.34 -26.89
CA ALA A 288 32.52 7.73 -25.58
C ALA A 288 33.12 6.32 -25.75
N PRO A 289 33.99 5.86 -24.83
CA PRO A 289 34.55 4.52 -24.90
C PRO A 289 33.41 3.50 -24.85
N THR A 290 33.34 2.64 -25.86
CA THR A 290 32.43 1.50 -25.93
C THR A 290 32.71 0.57 -24.75
N LEU A 291 31.83 0.59 -23.75
CA LEU A 291 31.74 -0.48 -22.76
C LEU A 291 31.19 -1.71 -23.47
N GLU A 292 32.00 -2.76 -23.57
CA GLU A 292 31.59 -4.05 -24.12
C GLU A 292 30.29 -4.52 -23.44
N GLU A 293 29.32 -4.94 -24.24
CA GLU A 293 28.07 -5.50 -23.73
C GLU A 293 28.40 -6.71 -22.83
N PRO A 294 27.83 -6.77 -21.61
CA PRO A 294 28.14 -7.86 -20.69
C PRO A 294 27.69 -9.19 -21.29
N PRO A 295 28.46 -10.28 -21.12
CA PRO A 295 28.14 -11.57 -21.73
C PRO A 295 26.75 -12.06 -21.31
N PRO A 296 26.02 -12.75 -22.20
CA PRO A 296 24.65 -13.17 -21.94
C PRO A 296 24.61 -14.07 -20.69
N GLY A 297 24.00 -13.56 -19.63
CA GLY A 297 23.94 -14.20 -18.31
C GLY A 297 24.57 -13.36 -17.18
N ALA A 298 25.50 -12.45 -17.49
CA ALA A 298 26.07 -11.53 -16.50
C ALA A 298 25.01 -10.54 -15.98
N GLU A 299 24.10 -10.07 -16.83
CA GLU A 299 22.95 -9.29 -16.38
C GLU A 299 22.04 -10.07 -15.43
N ARG A 300 21.84 -11.37 -15.67
CA ARG A 300 20.98 -12.21 -14.83
C ARG A 300 21.62 -12.40 -13.45
N THR A 301 22.92 -12.65 -13.41
CA THR A 301 23.70 -12.79 -12.17
C THR A 301 23.77 -11.45 -11.43
N LEU A 302 23.98 -10.34 -12.15
CA LEU A 302 23.99 -9.00 -11.57
C LEU A 302 22.61 -8.62 -11.02
N ARG A 303 21.52 -8.96 -11.71
CA ARG A 303 20.13 -8.76 -11.24
C ARG A 303 19.86 -9.59 -9.99
N LEU A 304 20.32 -10.84 -9.92
CA LEU A 304 20.18 -11.68 -8.72
C LEU A 304 20.98 -11.11 -7.55
N ILE A 305 22.20 -10.63 -7.79
CA ILE A 305 23.04 -9.98 -6.77
C ILE A 305 22.39 -8.67 -6.29
N LEU A 306 21.87 -7.83 -7.19
CA LEU A 306 21.21 -6.57 -6.84
C LEU A 306 19.87 -6.80 -6.12
N GLN A 307 19.13 -7.84 -6.50
CA GLN A 307 17.90 -8.23 -5.83
C GLN A 307 18.16 -8.69 -4.39
N GLU A 308 19.21 -9.51 -4.20
CA GLU A 308 19.63 -9.97 -2.87
C GLU A 308 20.14 -8.80 -2.01
N LEU A 309 20.90 -7.87 -2.58
CA LEU A 309 21.39 -6.67 -1.88
C LEU A 309 20.25 -5.69 -1.50
N ARG A 310 19.20 -5.57 -2.33
CA ARG A 310 18.00 -4.79 -1.99
C ARG A 310 17.17 -5.46 -0.90
N GLN A 311 17.08 -6.79 -0.91
CA GLN A 311 16.39 -7.56 0.13
C GLN A 311 17.09 -7.44 1.49
N GLN A 312 18.42 -7.38 1.50
CA GLN A 312 19.21 -7.13 2.72
C GLN A 312 19.09 -5.71 3.27
N ARG A 313 18.78 -4.71 2.43
CA ARG A 313 18.71 -3.29 2.83
C ARG A 313 17.36 -2.87 3.42
N ASN A 314 16.28 -3.63 3.17
CA ASN A 314 14.92 -3.31 3.59
C ASN A 314 14.34 -4.25 4.66
N GLY A 315 15.12 -5.15 5.25
CA GLY A 315 14.67 -5.91 6.42
C GLY A 315 14.59 -4.99 7.64
N PRO A 316 13.42 -4.81 8.29
CA PRO A 316 13.38 -4.20 9.61
C PRO A 316 14.18 -5.09 10.56
N GLY A 317 15.07 -4.46 11.32
CA GLY A 317 16.05 -5.16 12.14
C GLY A 317 15.41 -6.11 13.14
N ASP A 318 15.54 -7.40 12.88
CA ASP A 318 15.63 -8.39 13.93
C ASP A 318 16.97 -8.13 14.65
N PHE A 319 16.91 -7.37 15.73
CA PHE A 319 17.97 -7.32 16.75
C PHE A 319 18.04 -8.69 17.44
N ASN A 320 18.50 -9.69 16.70
CA ASN A 320 18.91 -10.96 17.26
C ASN A 320 20.14 -10.70 18.12
N ALA A 321 20.20 -11.31 19.31
CA ALA A 321 21.35 -11.21 20.23
C ALA A 321 22.69 -11.56 19.53
N LEU A 322 22.63 -12.35 18.46
CA LEU A 322 23.75 -12.70 17.58
C LEU A 322 24.23 -11.49 16.75
N SER A 323 23.33 -10.65 16.23
CA SER A 323 23.65 -9.42 15.50
C SER A 323 24.33 -8.39 16.41
N LEU A 324 23.86 -8.27 17.67
CA LEU A 324 24.51 -7.45 18.69
C LEU A 324 25.90 -7.99 19.05
N GLY A 325 26.04 -9.32 19.16
CA GLY A 325 27.32 -9.98 19.37
C GLY A 325 28.32 -9.72 18.25
N ALA A 326 27.87 -9.76 16.99
CA ALA A 326 28.71 -9.47 15.83
C ALA A 326 29.19 -8.01 15.82
N ILE A 327 28.33 -7.04 16.16
CA ILE A 327 28.71 -5.62 16.27
C ILE A 327 29.76 -5.42 17.38
N VAL A 328 29.61 -6.07 18.54
CA VAL A 328 30.58 -5.99 19.63
C VAL A 328 31.94 -6.58 19.24
N LEU A 329 31.95 -7.74 18.56
CA LEU A 329 33.18 -8.33 18.03
C LEU A 329 33.86 -7.43 16.98
N GLN A 330 33.07 -6.76 16.13
CA GLN A 330 33.59 -5.82 15.13
C GLN A 330 34.28 -4.61 15.79
N LEU A 331 33.71 -4.08 16.88
CA LEU A 331 34.31 -2.99 17.66
C LEU A 331 35.62 -3.44 18.33
N LEU A 332 35.68 -4.67 18.85
CA LEU A 332 36.92 -5.24 19.40
C LEU A 332 38.01 -5.40 18.33
N ALA A 333 37.66 -5.83 17.12
CA ALA A 333 38.61 -5.90 16.00
C ALA A 333 39.18 -4.52 15.63
N LEU A 334 38.34 -3.48 15.62
CA LEU A 334 38.79 -2.09 15.38
C LEU A 334 39.68 -1.57 16.51
N ILE A 335 39.43 -1.94 17.76
CA ILE A 335 40.32 -1.60 18.89
C ILE A 335 41.67 -2.29 18.73
N CYS A 336 41.71 -3.57 18.35
CA CYS A 336 42.97 -4.27 18.06
C CYS A 336 43.75 -3.63 16.91
N LEU A 337 43.05 -3.21 15.84
CA LEU A 337 43.67 -2.54 14.69
C LEU A 337 44.17 -1.13 15.06
N GLY A 338 43.40 -0.39 15.87
CA GLY A 338 43.78 0.92 16.40
C GLY A 338 44.98 0.84 17.34
N GLY A 339 45.05 -0.19 18.19
CA GLY A 339 46.20 -0.48 19.05
C GLY A 339 47.49 -0.76 18.25
N ALA A 340 47.36 -1.39 17.07
CA ALA A 340 48.49 -1.57 16.16
C ALA A 340 48.93 -0.25 15.48
N LEU A 341 48.01 0.70 15.28
CA LEU A 341 48.27 2.01 14.64
C LEU A 341 48.81 3.07 15.61
N VAL A 342 48.50 2.99 16.90
CA VAL A 342 48.92 3.95 17.94
C VAL A 342 50.23 3.52 18.63
N MET A 343 51.02 2.67 17.96
CA MET A 343 52.29 2.18 18.51
C MET A 343 53.29 3.34 18.75
N PRO A 344 53.88 3.47 19.96
CA PRO A 344 54.80 4.55 20.27
C PRO A 344 56.23 4.35 19.73
N GLU A 345 56.64 3.15 19.30
CA GLU A 345 58.03 2.86 18.95
C GLU A 345 58.15 1.98 17.69
N PRO A 346 58.83 2.44 16.62
CA PRO A 346 59.02 1.68 15.40
C PRO A 346 60.09 0.59 15.60
N GLY A 347 59.70 -0.63 15.95
CA GLY A 347 60.63 -1.76 16.02
C GLY A 347 60.08 -3.09 16.53
N ASP A 348 58.94 -3.12 17.22
CA ASP A 348 58.40 -4.35 17.80
C ASP A 348 57.47 -5.10 16.84
N LEU A 349 58.08 -5.75 15.84
CA LEU A 349 57.41 -6.59 14.86
C LEU A 349 56.60 -7.73 15.49
N ASP A 350 57.08 -8.28 16.61
CA ASP A 350 56.41 -9.37 17.32
C ASP A 350 55.11 -8.91 17.97
N LEU A 351 55.09 -7.70 18.54
CA LEU A 351 53.89 -7.12 19.10
C LEU A 351 52.88 -6.74 18.01
N LEU A 352 53.35 -6.20 16.89
CA LEU A 352 52.51 -5.91 15.72
C LEU A 352 51.88 -7.18 15.14
N LEU A 353 52.64 -8.27 15.01
CA LEU A 353 52.11 -9.57 14.58
C LEU A 353 51.05 -10.13 15.55
N LYS A 354 51.23 -9.94 16.86
CA LYS A 354 50.24 -10.38 17.87
C LYS A 354 48.91 -9.61 17.75
N TRP A 355 48.97 -8.29 17.55
CA TRP A 355 47.75 -7.47 17.37
C TRP A 355 47.03 -7.77 16.05
N LEU A 356 47.78 -7.92 14.95
CA LEU A 356 47.21 -8.32 13.66
C LEU A 356 46.62 -9.74 13.72
N GLY A 357 47.31 -10.68 14.36
CA GLY A 357 46.83 -12.05 14.57
C GLY A 357 45.54 -12.08 15.39
N ALA A 358 45.46 -11.31 16.47
CA ALA A 358 44.25 -11.17 17.28
C ALA A 358 43.09 -10.59 16.46
N ALA A 359 43.34 -9.56 15.65
CA ALA A 359 42.32 -8.96 14.79
C ALA A 359 41.77 -9.97 13.76
N VAL A 360 42.63 -10.79 13.13
CA VAL A 360 42.21 -11.84 12.20
C VAL A 360 41.36 -12.90 12.89
N ILE A 361 41.75 -13.34 14.10
CA ILE A 361 40.98 -14.34 14.87
C ILE A 361 39.59 -13.80 15.23
N VAL A 362 39.51 -12.56 15.71
CA VAL A 362 38.23 -11.90 16.02
C VAL A 362 37.36 -11.79 14.77
N GLN A 363 37.96 -11.46 13.62
CA GLN A 363 37.23 -11.34 12.35
C GLN A 363 36.69 -12.68 11.84
N LEU A 364 37.47 -13.76 11.99
CA LEU A 364 37.04 -15.12 11.65
C LEU A 364 35.90 -15.59 12.57
N ALA A 365 35.95 -15.26 13.86
CA ALA A 365 34.88 -15.56 14.81
C ALA A 365 33.59 -14.80 14.46
N THR A 366 33.68 -13.53 14.06
CA THR A 366 32.54 -12.74 13.58
C THR A 366 31.94 -13.36 12.32
N LEU A 367 32.77 -13.76 11.35
CA LEU A 367 32.31 -14.39 10.11
C LEU A 367 31.59 -15.71 10.39
N ALA A 368 32.13 -16.55 11.27
CA ALA A 368 31.50 -17.81 11.67
C ALA A 368 30.14 -17.58 12.35
N LEU A 369 30.04 -16.57 13.22
CA LEU A 369 28.81 -16.23 13.93
C LEU A 369 27.72 -15.70 12.98
N LEU A 370 28.09 -14.91 11.98
CA LEU A 370 27.19 -14.43 10.93
C LEU A 370 26.74 -15.55 9.98
N LEU A 371 27.63 -16.47 9.62
CA LEU A 371 27.27 -17.65 8.81
C LEU A 371 26.29 -18.56 9.56
N PHE A 372 26.49 -18.76 10.87
CA PHE A 372 25.61 -19.58 11.69
C PHE A 372 24.23 -18.92 11.91
N ALA A 373 24.19 -17.60 12.04
CA ALA A 373 22.94 -16.83 12.12
C ALA A 373 22.13 -16.88 10.81
N ARG A 374 22.79 -17.10 9.66
CA ARG A 374 22.16 -17.23 8.33
C ARG A 374 21.67 -18.64 8.00
N ALA A 375 22.10 -19.64 8.77
CA ALA A 375 21.74 -21.05 8.59
C ALA A 375 20.51 -21.48 9.43
N ARG A 376 19.96 -20.57 10.24
CA ARG A 376 18.66 -20.68 10.91
C ARG A 376 17.66 -19.80 10.19
#